data_AF-A0A9W5F6W4-F1
#
_entry.id   AF-A0A9W5F6W4-F1
#
_cell.length_a   1.000
_cell.length_b   1.000
_cell.length_c   1.000
_cell.angle_alpha   90.00
_cell.angle_beta   90.00
_cell.angle_gamma   90.00
#
_symmetry.space_group_name_H-M   'P 1'
#
loop_
_entity.id
_entity.type
_entity.pdbx_description
1 polymer ?
#
loop_
_entity_poly.entity_id
_entity_poly.type
_entity_poly.pdbx_seq_one_letter_code
_entity_poly.pdbx_strand_id
1 'polypeptide(L)' 'MQAIARVNRVFKEKPGGLLVDYIDIATNLKKAPAQYSQSDQDKTGIDEEETVAVLLEKYEIVRGMFTGHD' A
#
# COMPACT_ATOMS: atom_id res chain seq x y z
N MET A 1 -12.84 3.20 -11.68
CA MET A 1 -12.28 1.85 -11.91
C MET A 1 -11.14 1.82 -12.91
N GLN A 2 -11.31 2.22 -14.18
CA GLN A 2 -10.25 2.12 -15.21
C GLN A 2 -8.92 2.81 -14.83
N ALA A 3 -8.98 3.97 -14.16
CA ALA A 3 -7.79 4.65 -13.65
C ALA A 3 -7.09 3.90 -12.51
N ILE A 4 -7.85 3.27 -11.61
CA ILE A 4 -7.34 2.46 -10.48
C ILE A 4 -6.73 1.14 -11.00
N ALA A 5 -7.36 0.50 -11.98
CA ALA A 5 -6.85 -0.73 -12.59
C ALA A 5 -5.51 -0.53 -13.32
N ARG A 6 -5.18 0.69 -13.75
CA ARG A 6 -3.86 0.99 -14.34
C ARG A 6 -2.73 0.86 -13.33
N VAL A 7 -2.94 1.30 -12.08
CA VAL A 7 -1.89 1.24 -11.06
C VAL A 7 -1.69 -0.16 -10.50
N ASN A 8 -2.67 -1.06 -10.62
CA ASN A 8 -2.65 -2.42 -10.08
C ASN A 8 -2.22 -3.52 -11.08
N ARG A 9 -1.49 -3.17 -12.14
CA ARG A 9 -0.88 -4.16 -13.05
C ARG A 9 0.29 -4.85 -12.35
N VAL A 10 0.30 -6.19 -12.37
CA VAL A 10 1.37 -7.03 -11.83
C VAL A 10 2.64 -6.86 -12.66
N PHE A 11 3.75 -6.51 -12.02
CA PHE A 11 5.07 -6.39 -12.63
C PHE A 11 6.13 -6.91 -11.67
N LYS A 12 7.25 -7.43 -12.18
CA LYS A 12 8.32 -8.02 -11.34
C LYS A 12 8.72 -7.02 -10.24
N GLU A 13 8.78 -7.51 -9.01
CA GLU A 13 9.19 -6.77 -7.80
C GLU A 13 8.29 -5.58 -7.43
N LYS A 14 7.09 -5.45 -8.01
CA LYS A 14 6.13 -4.42 -7.62
C LYS A 14 5.10 -5.01 -6.64
N PRO A 15 5.21 -4.75 -5.32
CA PRO A 15 4.31 -5.31 -4.32
C PRO A 15 2.88 -4.76 -4.42
N GLY A 16 2.67 -3.58 -5.03
CA GLY A 16 1.33 -3.01 -5.20
C GLY A 16 1.32 -1.68 -5.97
N GLY A 17 0.13 -1.14 -6.22
CA GLY A 17 -0.07 0.19 -6.82
C GLY A 17 -0.36 1.27 -5.77
N LEU A 18 0.37 2.38 -5.79
CA LEU A 18 0.10 3.55 -4.95
C LEU A 18 -0.89 4.49 -5.66
N LEU A 19 -1.89 4.97 -4.93
CA LEU A 19 -2.82 6.01 -5.36
C LEU A 19 -2.78 7.15 -4.34
N VAL A 20 -2.52 8.38 -4.80
CA VAL A 20 -2.54 9.58 -3.95
C VAL A 20 -3.71 10.44 -4.37
N ASP A 21 -4.56 10.79 -3.41
CA ASP A 21 -5.76 11.60 -3.61
C ASP A 21 -5.51 13.03 -3.10
N TYR A 22 -5.85 14.02 -3.93
CA TYR A 22 -5.73 15.45 -3.63
C TYR A 22 -7.08 16.16 -3.57
N ILE A 23 -8.19 15.47 -3.81
CA ILE A 23 -9.54 16.04 -4.02
C ILE A 23 -10.60 15.30 -3.18
N ASP A 24 -10.20 14.47 -2.20
CA ASP A 24 -11.10 13.74 -1.30
C ASP A 24 -12.11 12.80 -2.00
N ILE A 25 -11.67 12.08 -3.03
CA ILE A 25 -12.41 10.97 -3.63
C ILE A 25 -12.31 9.66 -2.82
N ALA A 26 -11.50 9.62 -1.77
CA ALA A 26 -11.24 8.44 -0.93
C ALA A 26 -12.51 7.73 -0.44
N THR A 27 -13.55 8.47 -0.04
CA THR A 27 -14.81 7.88 0.45
C THR A 27 -15.58 7.16 -0.67
N ASN A 28 -15.56 7.70 -1.88
CA ASN A 28 -16.17 7.05 -3.04
C ASN A 28 -15.32 5.85 -3.48
N LEU A 29 -13.99 5.95 -3.33
CA LEU A 29 -13.06 4.86 -3.60
C LEU A 29 -13.24 3.68 -2.63
N LYS A 30 -13.45 3.93 -1.33
CA LYS A 30 -13.73 2.89 -0.32
C LYS A 30 -15.08 2.19 -0.53
N LYS A 31 -16.05 2.88 -1.15
CA LYS A 31 -17.38 2.31 -1.48
C LYS A 31 -17.39 1.56 -2.82
N ALA A 32 -16.48 1.89 -3.74
CA ALA A 32 -16.36 1.25 -5.04
C ALA A 32 -16.07 -0.27 -5.00
N PRO A 33 -15.24 -0.83 -4.09
CA PRO A 33 -15.01 -2.28 -4.04
C PRO A 33 -16.24 -3.07 -3.58
N ALA A 34 -17.19 -2.46 -2.86
CA ALA A 34 -18.46 -3.10 -2.51
C ALA A 34 -19.35 -3.39 -3.75
N GLN A 35 -19.05 -2.76 -4.90
CA GLN A 35 -19.73 -3.04 -6.17
C GLN A 35 -19.08 -4.21 -6.95
N TYR A 36 -18.00 -4.83 -6.43
CA TYR A 36 -17.30 -5.95 -7.07
C TYR A 36 -17.19 -7.18 -6.15
N SER A 37 -16.92 -8.32 -6.78
CA SER A 37 -16.91 -9.71 -6.27
C SER A 37 -16.34 -9.87 -4.85
N GLN A 38 -16.95 -10.77 -4.05
CA GLN A 38 -16.45 -11.17 -2.72
C GLN A 38 -14.94 -11.49 -2.72
N SER A 39 -14.45 -12.13 -3.78
CA SER A 39 -13.03 -12.50 -3.93
C SER A 39 -12.04 -11.32 -4.01
N ASP A 40 -12.51 -10.13 -4.40
CA ASP A 40 -11.67 -8.92 -4.48
C ASP A 40 -11.64 -8.16 -3.15
N GLN A 41 -12.69 -8.30 -2.33
CA GLN A 41 -12.75 -7.73 -0.98
C GLN A 41 -11.77 -8.44 -0.03
N ASP A 42 -11.58 -9.75 -0.20
CA ASP A 42 -10.64 -10.54 0.61
C ASP A 42 -9.16 -10.18 0.37
N LYS A 43 -8.85 -9.47 -0.73
CA LYS A 43 -7.48 -9.00 -1.06
C LYS A 43 -7.26 -7.53 -0.71
N THR A 44 -8.29 -6.82 -0.28
CA THR A 44 -8.18 -5.41 0.09
C THR A 44 -7.91 -5.26 1.57
N GLY A 45 -6.68 -4.89 1.91
CA GLY A 45 -6.24 -4.64 3.28
C GLY A 45 -4.87 -5.23 3.49
N ILE A 46 -3.82 -4.42 3.31
CA ILE A 46 -2.54 -4.73 3.92
C ILE A 46 -2.70 -4.31 5.38
N ASP A 47 -2.36 -5.19 6.32
CA ASP A 47 -2.41 -4.86 7.74
C ASP A 47 -1.47 -3.68 8.02
N GLU A 48 -2.02 -2.60 8.56
CA GLU A 48 -1.25 -1.41 8.91
C GLU A 48 -0.20 -1.74 9.97
N GLU A 49 -0.47 -2.67 10.88
CA GLU A 49 0.48 -3.12 11.90
C GLU A 49 1.67 -3.87 11.27
N GLU A 50 1.41 -4.74 10.31
CA GLU A 50 2.46 -5.47 9.56
C GLU A 50 3.35 -4.48 8.79
N THR A 51 2.74 -3.45 8.19
CA THR A 51 3.46 -2.41 7.45
C THR A 51 4.38 -1.60 8.38
N VAL A 52 3.89 -1.23 9.57
CA VAL A 52 4.68 -0.50 10.58
C VAL A 52 5.82 -1.36 11.11
N ALA A 53 5.60 -2.64 11.34
CA ALA A 53 6.65 -3.56 11.78
C ALA A 53 7.81 -3.64 10.77
N VAL A 54 7.50 -3.78 9.48
CA VAL A 54 8.51 -3.79 8.41
C VAL A 54 9.25 -2.44 8.33
N LEU A 55 8.54 -1.32 8.48
CA LEU A 55 9.15 0.00 8.47
C LEU A 55 10.16 0.18 9.62
N LEU A 56 9.80 -0.24 10.84
CA LEU A 56 10.67 -0.17 12.01
C LEU A 56 11.91 -1.06 11.86
N GLU A 57 11.75 -2.27 11.33
CA GLU A 57 12.86 -3.17 11.02
C GLU A 57 13.88 -2.50 10.08
N LYS A 58 13.39 -1.92 8.97
CA LYS A 58 14.28 -1.22 8.01
C LYS A 58 14.90 0.03 8.61
N TYR A 59 14.17 0.76 9.44
CA TYR A 59 14.68 1.94 10.14
C TYR A 59 15.85 1.59 11.07
N GLU A 60 15.73 0.54 11.89
CA GLU A 60 16.81 0.12 12.80
C GLU A 60 18.04 -0.40 12.04
N ILE A 61 17.86 -1.08 10.91
CA ILE A 61 18.98 -1.48 10.04
C ILE A 61 19.75 -0.25 9.55
N VAL A 62 19.04 0.75 9.02
CA VAL A 62 19.66 1.99 8.55
C VAL A 62 20.36 2.70 9.70
N ARG A 63 19.71 2.82 10.86
CA ARG A 63 20.31 3.42 12.06
C ARG A 63 21.59 2.71 12.49
N GLY A 64 21.61 1.38 12.49
CA GLY A 64 22.79 0.57 12.79
C GLY A 64 23.94 0.73 11.78
N MET A 65 23.62 1.00 10.50
CA MET A 65 24.63 1.31 9.49
C MET A 65 25.30 2.67 9.72
N PHE A 66 24.60 3.62 10.33
CA PHE A 66 25.10 4.97 10.60
C PHE A 66 25.62 5.18 12.03
N THR A 67 25.46 4.22 12.94
CA THR A 67 26.13 4.26 14.27
C THR A 67 27.63 4.08 14.12
N GLY A 68 28.38 5.19 14.19
CA GLY A 68 29.84 5.23 13.98
C GLY A 68 30.30 6.28 12.96
N HIS A 69 29.35 6.89 12.25
CA HIS A 69 29.54 8.08 11.42
C HIS A 69 28.82 9.26 12.07
N ASP A 70 29.37 9.78 13.17
CA ASP A 70 29.06 11.12 13.68
C ASP A 70 30.16 12.08 13.22
#